data_AF-A0A928YG33-F1
#
_entry.id   AF-A0A928YG33-F1
#
_cell.length_a   1.000
_cell.length_b   1.000
_cell.length_c   1.000
_cell.angle_alpha   90.00
_cell.angle_beta   90.00
_cell.angle_gamma   90.00
#
_symmetry.space_group_name_H-M   'P 1'
#
loop_
_entity.id
_entity.type
_entity.pdbx_description
1 polymer ?
#
loop_
_entity_poly.entity_id
_entity_poly.type
_entity_poly.pdbx_seq_one_letter_code
_entity_poly.pdbx_strand_id
1 'polypeptide(L)'
;MIADELKEEVYIEIELIEGILREITSLRNDIADREPTTREKTAAAAFLAQFYGGIENILKRISKFYSIPLPAGDTWHMDLFKRFCAPSHTPLPELFDELL
;
A
#
# COMPACT_ATOMS: atom_id res chain seq x y z
N MET A 1 9.66 4.35 -18.48
CA MET A 1 9.98 4.69 -17.09
C MET A 1 11.41 4.29 -16.84
N ILE A 2 12.28 5.22 -16.51
CA ILE A 2 13.66 4.92 -16.11
C ILE A 2 13.74 4.67 -14.60
N ALA A 3 14.86 4.13 -14.12
CA ALA A 3 14.98 3.72 -12.72
C ALA A 3 14.82 4.89 -11.73
N ASP A 4 15.30 6.08 -12.08
CA ASP A 4 15.20 7.27 -11.21
C ASP A 4 13.76 7.80 -11.13
N GLU A 5 13.02 7.76 -12.25
CA GLU A 5 11.58 8.07 -12.24
C GLU A 5 10.81 7.11 -11.32
N LEU A 6 11.09 5.80 -11.39
CA LEU A 6 10.44 4.83 -10.49
C LEU A 6 10.74 5.16 -9.03
N LYS A 7 12.00 5.46 -8.69
CA LYS A 7 12.39 5.79 -7.32
C LYS A 7 11.64 7.02 -6.82
N GLU A 8 11.60 8.08 -7.62
CA GLU A 8 10.87 9.30 -7.28
C GLU A 8 9.39 9.02 -7.02
N GLU A 9 8.74 8.27 -7.92
CA GLU A 9 7.34 7.90 -7.74
C GLU A 9 7.10 7.04 -6.48
N VAL A 10 8.02 6.13 -6.14
CA VAL A 10 7.95 5.33 -4.92
C VAL A 10 8.13 6.20 -3.68
N TYR A 11 9.07 7.16 -3.68
CA TYR A 11 9.27 8.08 -2.56
C TYR A 11 8.04 8.96 -2.31
N ILE A 12 7.39 9.45 -3.36
CA ILE A 12 6.15 10.22 -3.25
C ILE A 12 5.05 9.39 -2.58
N GLU A 13 4.86 8.13 -3.00
CA GLU A 13 3.86 7.26 -2.36
C GLU A 13 4.21 6.98 -0.88
N ILE A 14 5.48 6.78 -0.55
CA ILE A 14 5.92 6.61 0.85
C ILE A 14 5.59 7.85 1.68
N GLU A 15 5.88 9.06 1.18
CA GLU A 15 5.58 10.31 1.89
C GLU A 15 4.06 10.47 2.15
N LEU A 16 3.23 10.09 1.17
CA LEU A 16 1.77 10.08 1.32
C LEU A 16 1.32 9.05 2.38
N ILE A 17 1.88 7.84 2.35
CA ILE A 17 1.62 6.79 3.35
C ILE A 17 2.00 7.27 4.75
N GLU A 18 3.15 7.92 4.91
CA GLU A 18 3.57 8.48 6.20
C GLU A 18 2.60 9.57 6.68
N GLY A 19 2.06 10.39 5.79
CA GLY A 19 0.99 11.33 6.10
C GLY A 19 -0.25 10.64 6.67
N ILE A 20 -0.70 9.57 6.02
CA ILE A 20 -1.84 8.77 6.48
C ILE A 20 -1.57 8.14 7.85
N LEU A 21 -0.36 7.62 8.08
CA LEU A 21 0.02 7.05 9.38
C LEU A 21 0.01 8.09 10.51
N ARG A 22 0.41 9.34 10.23
CA ARG A 22 0.30 10.46 11.18
C ARG A 22 -1.17 10.74 11.53
N GLU A 23 -2.05 10.78 10.54
CA GLU A 23 -3.48 11.02 10.76
C GLU A 23 -4.14 9.88 11.57
N ILE A 24 -3.85 8.62 11.26
CA ILE A 24 -4.35 7.47 12.05
C ILE A 24 -3.86 7.56 13.50
N THR A 25 -2.59 7.93 13.69
CA THR A 25 -2.01 8.07 15.03
C THR A 25 -2.66 9.21 15.80
N SER A 26 -2.89 10.36 15.17
CA SER A 26 -3.60 11.49 15.77
C SER A 26 -5.02 11.10 16.16
N LEU A 27 -5.78 10.52 15.23
CA LEU A 27 -7.15 10.06 15.47
C LEU A 27 -7.21 9.06 16.62
N ARG A 28 -6.28 8.11 16.69
CA ARG A 28 -6.20 7.13 17.78
C ARG A 28 -5.92 7.81 19.13
N ASN A 29 -5.05 8.82 19.16
CA ASN A 29 -4.74 9.55 20.39
C ASN A 29 -5.94 10.39 20.85
N ASP A 30 -6.67 11.02 19.93
CA ASP A 30 -7.84 11.84 20.23
C ASP A 30 -9.02 11.05 20.83
N ILE A 31 -9.07 9.74 20.57
CA ILE A 31 -10.13 8.84 21.02
C ILE A 31 -9.70 7.86 22.13
N ALA A 32 -8.46 7.94 22.61
CA ALA A 32 -7.85 6.89 23.46
C ALA A 32 -8.66 6.54 24.72
N ASP A 33 -9.34 7.52 25.32
CA ASP A 33 -10.07 7.36 26.59
C ASP A 33 -11.58 7.15 26.42
N ARG A 34 -12.06 6.87 25.21
CA ARG A 34 -13.49 6.65 24.95
C ARG A 34 -13.77 5.75 23.76
N GLU A 35 -15.01 5.31 23.67
CA GLU A 35 -15.49 4.64 22.46
C GLU A 35 -15.49 5.60 21.25
N PRO A 36 -14.96 5.17 20.09
CA PRO A 36 -15.01 5.96 18.87
C PRO A 36 -16.45 6.07 18.36
N THR A 37 -16.82 7.27 17.92
CA THR A 37 -18.09 7.51 17.23
C THR A 37 -18.09 6.85 15.85
N THR A 38 -19.27 6.66 15.26
CA THR A 38 -19.39 6.14 13.88
C THR A 38 -18.58 6.98 12.89
N ARG A 39 -18.52 8.31 13.06
CA ARG A 39 -17.75 9.19 12.16
C ARG A 39 -16.25 8.91 12.24
N GLU A 40 -15.74 8.68 13.45
CA GLU A 40 -14.32 8.38 13.68
C GLU A 40 -13.96 6.98 13.19
N LYS A 41 -14.85 5.99 13.37
CA LYS A 41 -14.67 4.66 12.77
C LYS A 41 -14.63 4.73 11.25
N THR A 42 -15.49 5.54 10.63
CA THR A 42 -15.47 5.79 9.18
C THR A 42 -14.19 6.48 8.74
N ALA A 43 -13.71 7.48 9.48
CA ALA A 43 -12.44 8.15 9.18
C ALA A 43 -11.25 7.18 9.27
N ALA A 44 -11.17 6.36 10.33
CA ALA A 44 -10.16 5.33 10.48
C ALA A 44 -10.19 4.31 9.34
N ALA A 45 -11.38 3.85 8.93
CA ALA A 45 -11.54 2.94 7.80
C ALA A 45 -11.06 3.57 6.49
N ALA A 46 -11.34 4.85 6.27
CA ALA A 46 -10.88 5.59 5.10
C ALA A 46 -9.35 5.75 5.08
N PHE A 47 -8.73 6.06 6.23
CA PHE A 47 -7.26 6.11 6.32
C PHE A 47 -6.63 4.74 6.08
N LEU A 48 -7.19 3.68 6.64
CA LEU A 48 -6.70 2.32 6.42
C LEU A 48 -6.80 1.91 4.95
N ALA A 49 -7.91 2.24 4.27
CA ALA A 49 -8.05 1.99 2.84
C ALA A 49 -7.00 2.77 2.01
N GLN A 50 -6.71 4.03 2.37
CA GLN A 50 -5.68 4.82 1.72
C GLN A 50 -4.28 4.25 1.95
N PHE A 51 -3.99 3.74 3.15
CA PHE A 51 -2.73 3.07 3.46
C PHE A 51 -2.50 1.86 2.55
N TYR A 52 -3.49 0.95 2.45
CA TYR A 52 -3.39 -0.19 1.54
C TYR A 52 -3.29 0.25 0.07
N GLY A 53 -4.05 1.27 -0.33
CA GLY A 53 -3.97 1.84 -1.68
C GLY A 53 -2.58 2.38 -2.04
N GLY A 54 -1.88 3.02 -1.10
CA GLY A 54 -0.50 3.48 -1.30
C GLY A 54 0.48 2.32 -1.53
N ILE A 55 0.39 1.25 -0.74
CA ILE A 55 1.19 0.04 -0.95
C ILE A 55 0.91 -0.54 -2.35
N GLU A 56 -0.36 -0.69 -2.71
CA GLU A 56 -0.73 -1.18 -4.05
C GLU A 56 -0.17 -0.29 -5.16
N ASN A 57 -0.19 1.03 -5.00
CA ASN A 57 0.37 1.96 -5.99
C ASN A 57 1.86 1.70 -6.21
N ILE A 58 2.63 1.52 -5.13
CA ILE A 58 4.05 1.15 -5.20
C ILE A 58 4.22 -0.15 -6.01
N LEU A 59 3.47 -1.20 -5.68
CA LEU A 59 3.56 -2.50 -6.37
C LEU A 59 3.14 -2.42 -7.86
N LYS A 60 2.13 -1.61 -8.18
CA LYS A 60 1.70 -1.34 -9.57
C LYS A 60 2.80 -0.63 -10.36
N ARG A 61 3.46 0.37 -9.77
CA ARG A 61 4.57 1.11 -10.39
C ARG A 61 5.77 0.20 -10.64
N ILE A 62 6.15 -0.64 -9.68
CA ILE A 62 7.22 -1.63 -9.89
C ILE A 62 6.85 -2.61 -11.00
N SER A 63 5.62 -3.13 -11.01
CA SER A 63 5.15 -4.01 -12.10
C SER A 63 5.26 -3.33 -13.47
N LYS A 64 4.85 -2.05 -13.57
CA LYS A 64 4.97 -1.24 -14.78
C LYS A 64 6.43 -1.03 -15.20
N PHE A 65 7.35 -0.83 -14.26
CA PHE A 65 8.79 -0.71 -14.55
C PHE A 65 9.33 -1.94 -15.28
N TYR A 66 8.98 -3.11 -14.78
CA TYR A 66 9.37 -4.40 -15.36
C TYR A 66 8.49 -4.84 -16.55
N SER A 67 7.58 -3.98 -17.02
CA SER A 67 6.63 -4.30 -18.09
C SER A 67 5.77 -5.54 -17.83
N ILE A 68 5.47 -5.82 -16.56
CA ILE A 68 4.62 -6.93 -16.14
C ILE A 68 3.16 -6.44 -16.08
N PRO A 69 2.22 -7.08 -16.82
CA PRO A 69 0.82 -6.68 -16.81
C PRO A 69 0.20 -6.92 -15.44
N LEU A 70 -0.68 -6.02 -15.00
CA LEU A 70 -1.37 -6.16 -13.72
C LEU A 70 -2.33 -7.38 -13.74
N PRO A 71 -2.56 -8.04 -12.59
CA PRO A 71 -3.58 -9.07 -12.48
C PRO A 71 -4.98 -8.49 -12.78
N ALA A 72 -5.93 -9.37 -13.09
CA ALA A 72 -7.32 -9.03 -13.37
C ALA A 72 -8.27 -9.91 -12.54
N GLY A 73 -9.55 -9.53 -12.47
CA GLY A 73 -10.57 -10.22 -11.68
C GLY A 73 -10.75 -9.62 -10.29
N ASP A 74 -11.67 -10.16 -9.51
CA ASP A 74 -12.13 -9.55 -8.24
C ASP A 74 -11.07 -9.56 -7.14
N THR A 75 -10.09 -10.47 -7.22
CA THR A 75 -9.01 -10.64 -6.24
C THR A 75 -7.67 -10.05 -6.70
N TRP A 76 -7.67 -9.23 -7.76
CA TRP A 76 -6.44 -8.76 -8.40
C TRP A 76 -5.46 -8.09 -7.44
N HIS A 77 -5.96 -7.40 -6.41
CA HIS A 77 -5.16 -6.76 -5.37
C HIS A 77 -4.28 -7.76 -4.60
N MET A 78 -4.87 -8.91 -4.22
CA MET A 78 -4.16 -10.00 -3.54
C MET A 78 -3.17 -10.67 -4.47
N ASP A 79 -3.56 -10.87 -5.73
CA ASP A 79 -2.69 -11.49 -6.74
C ASP A 79 -1.50 -10.58 -7.07
N LEU A 80 -1.68 -9.26 -7.02
CA LEU A 80 -0.59 -8.30 -7.16
C LEU A 80 0.38 -8.42 -6.00
N PHE A 81 -0.11 -8.44 -4.76
CA PHE A 81 0.72 -8.57 -3.56
C PHE A 81 1.54 -9.86 -3.57
N LYS A 82 0.92 -11.00 -3.89
CA LYS A 82 1.56 -12.32 -3.94
C LYS A 82 2.74 -12.38 -4.91
N ARG A 83 2.75 -11.58 -5.98
CA ARG A 83 3.87 -11.55 -6.94
C ARG A 83 5.18 -11.02 -6.34
N PHE A 84 5.10 -10.31 -5.20
CA PHE A 84 6.25 -9.77 -4.47
C PHE A 84 6.58 -10.59 -3.21
N CYS A 85 5.81 -11.66 -2.93
CA CYS A 85 6.12 -12.61 -1.86
C CYS A 85 7.14 -13.65 -2.33
N ALA A 86 7.89 -14.25 -1.41
CA ALA A 86 8.79 -15.36 -1.73
C ALA A 86 8.01 -16.63 -2.16
N PRO A 87 8.35 -17.29 -3.29
CA PRO A 87 9.25 -16.84 -4.34
C PRO A 87 8.57 -15.78 -5.24
N SER A 88 9.29 -14.69 -5.52
CA SER A 88 8.71 -13.60 -6.33
C SER A 88 8.48 -13.99 -7.79
N HIS A 89 7.53 -13.32 -8.42
CA HIS A 89 7.29 -13.45 -9.85
C HIS A 89 8.39 -12.74 -10.64
N THR A 90 9.37 -13.49 -11.15
CA THR A 90 10.49 -12.95 -11.94
C THR A 90 9.98 -12.09 -13.12
N PRO A 91 10.54 -10.89 -13.35
CA PRO A 91 11.74 -10.29 -12.74
C PRO A 91 11.45 -9.35 -11.54
N LEU A 92 10.27 -9.43 -10.94
CA LEU A 92 9.91 -8.57 -9.82
C LEU A 92 10.76 -8.89 -8.58
N PRO A 93 11.13 -7.87 -7.78
CA PRO A 93 11.86 -8.09 -6.55
C PRO A 93 11.00 -8.85 -5.53
N GLU A 94 11.66 -9.66 -4.72
CA GLU A 94 11.08 -10.19 -3.50
C GLU A 94 11.09 -9.08 -2.44
N LEU A 95 9.91 -8.70 -1.95
CA LEU A 95 9.74 -7.62 -0.96
C LEU A 95 9.11 -8.13 0.35
N PHE A 96 8.39 -9.24 0.29
CA PHE A 96 7.66 -9.80 1.41
C PHE A 96 8.00 -11.28 1.58
N ASP A 97 8.10 -11.72 2.83
CA ASP A 97 8.23 -13.14 3.14
C ASP A 97 6.88 -13.86 2.92
N GLU A 98 6.90 -15.18 2.83
CA GLU A 98 5.71 -16.04 2.63
C GLU A 98 4.77 -16.09 3.87
N LEU A 99 4.95 -15.21 4.86
CA LEU A 99 4.15 -15.16 6.09
C LEU A 99 2.85 -14.38 5.86
N LEU A 100 1.88 -15.04 5.23
CA LEU A 100 0.44 -14.81 5.39
C LEU A 100 -0.23 -16.03 5.99
#